data_AF-A0AAD9TNB2-F1
#
_entry.id   AF-A0AAD9TNB2-F1
#
_cell.length_a   1.000
_cell.length_b   1.000
_cell.length_c   1.000
_cell.angle_alpha   90.00
_cell.angle_beta   90.00
_cell.angle_gamma   90.00
#
_symmetry.space_group_name_H-M   'P 1'
#
loop_
_entity.id
_entity.type
_entity.pdbx_description
1 polymer ?
#
loop_
_entity_poly.entity_id
_entity_poly.type
_entity_poly.pdbx_seq_one_letter_code
_entity_poly.pdbx_strand_id
1 'polypeptide(L)'
;MAELILSAVLPVLFEKLASRELLNFATQEGVRSKLKKWEKTLKTIKALLNDAEQKQQEDESVKMWLDDLRDLAYDAEDILDEYATEALRRKLKIEEHQASTSRARKLIPACCIGCTPSDLWSDFSMRSKIDDVTRRLEELRQETDLLRLKEISGPGSTASSQRLPIQVCQLTLIFMGEMKTNKKYLTWC
;
A
#
# COMPACT_ATOMS: atom_id res chain seq x y z
N MET A 1 18.86 7.52 -4.59
CA MET A 1 18.99 7.68 -3.12
C MET A 1 17.64 7.62 -2.43
N ALA A 2 16.62 8.33 -2.91
CA ALA A 2 15.27 8.30 -2.34
C ALA A 2 14.62 6.91 -2.35
N GLU A 3 14.82 6.10 -3.40
CA GLU A 3 14.24 4.75 -3.48
C GLU A 3 14.72 3.83 -2.34
N LEU A 4 16.01 3.84 -2.02
CA LEU A 4 16.55 3.04 -0.91
C LEU A 4 15.88 3.39 0.43
N ILE A 5 15.61 4.67 0.65
CA ILE A 5 14.90 5.16 1.84
C ILE A 5 13.45 4.66 1.80
N LEU A 6 12.77 4.80 0.66
CA LEU A 6 11.39 4.34 0.49
C LEU A 6 11.25 2.83 0.70
N SER A 7 12.21 2.05 0.21
CA SER A 7 12.27 0.60 0.42
C SER A 7 12.38 0.22 1.90
N ALA A 8 12.99 1.07 2.74
CA ALA A 8 13.08 0.88 4.18
C ALA A 8 11.87 1.44 4.96
N VAL A 9 11.31 2.58 4.55
CA VAL A 9 10.22 3.28 5.24
C VAL A 9 8.85 2.69 4.93
N LEU A 10 8.58 2.27 3.69
CA LEU A 10 7.27 1.73 3.30
C LEU A 10 6.86 0.49 4.12
N PRO A 11 7.74 -0.48 4.44
CA PRO A 11 7.42 -1.56 5.38
C PRO A 11 6.91 -1.07 6.74
N VAL A 12 7.59 -0.08 7.34
CA VAL A 12 7.22 0.50 8.64
C VAL A 12 5.85 1.16 8.55
N LEU A 13 5.59 1.93 7.49
CA LEU A 13 4.28 2.52 7.24
C LEU A 13 3.17 1.45 7.11
N PHE A 14 3.43 0.34 6.43
CA PHE A 14 2.45 -0.75 6.33
C PHE A 14 2.15 -1.39 7.68
N GLU A 15 3.16 -1.57 8.54
CA GLU A 15 2.96 -2.08 9.90
C GLU A 15 2.09 -1.13 10.73
N LYS A 16 2.34 0.18 10.65
CA LYS A 16 1.54 1.19 11.35
C LYS A 16 0.10 1.25 10.83
N LEU A 17 -0.11 1.19 9.51
CA LEU A 17 -1.44 1.16 8.89
C LEU A 17 -2.21 -0.13 9.22
N ALA A 18 -1.51 -1.23 9.52
CA ALA A 18 -2.08 -2.48 9.97
C ALA A 18 -2.32 -2.55 11.50
N SER A 19 -1.85 -1.55 12.27
CA SER A 19 -2.02 -1.52 13.72
C SER A 19 -3.50 -1.53 14.10
N ARG A 20 -3.87 -2.48 14.97
CA ARG A 20 -5.24 -2.59 15.48
C ARG A 20 -5.60 -1.43 16.38
N GLU A 21 -4.66 -0.96 17.18
CA GLU A 21 -4.81 0.15 18.10
C GLU A 21 -5.16 1.42 17.33
N LEU A 22 -4.40 1.70 16.27
CA LEU A 22 -4.62 2.83 15.37
C LEU A 22 -5.98 2.71 14.65
N LEU A 23 -6.30 1.54 14.09
CA LEU A 23 -7.55 1.31 13.37
C LEU A 23 -8.80 1.32 14.28
N ASN A 24 -8.67 0.87 15.53
CA ASN A 24 -9.74 0.93 16.52
C ASN A 24 -9.98 2.36 16.99
N PHE A 25 -8.92 3.18 17.06
CA PHE A 25 -9.03 4.59 17.41
C PHE A 25 -9.56 5.45 16.27
N ALA A 26 -9.34 5.04 15.02
CA ALA A 26 -9.99 5.57 13.82
C ALA A 26 -11.49 5.20 13.76
N THR A 27 -12.24 5.47 14.83
CA THR A 27 -13.68 5.21 14.97
C THR A 27 -14.53 6.06 14.02
N GLN A 28 -13.94 7.13 13.48
CA GLN A 28 -14.58 7.98 12.50
C GLN A 28 -14.51 7.29 11.13
N GLU A 29 -15.68 6.93 10.59
CA GLU A 29 -15.83 6.20 9.32
C GLU A 29 -14.98 6.78 8.17
N GLY A 30 -14.81 8.11 8.14
CA GLY A 30 -13.99 8.81 7.15
C GLY A 30 -12.48 8.67 7.31
N VAL A 31 -11.96 8.46 8.53
CA VAL A 31 -10.51 8.34 8.77
C VAL A 31 -10.04 6.93 8.44
N ARG A 32 -10.74 5.91 8.95
CA ARG A 32 -10.38 4.51 8.68
C ARG A 32 -10.38 4.17 7.20
N SER A 33 -11.35 4.70 6.45
CA SER A 33 -11.43 4.52 5.00
C SER A 33 -10.25 5.19 4.28
N LYS A 34 -9.82 6.38 4.70
CA LYS A 34 -8.64 7.06 4.14
C LYS A 34 -7.34 6.30 4.41
N LEU A 35 -7.14 5.79 5.63
CA LEU A 35 -5.97 4.99 5.96
C LEU A 35 -5.88 3.69 5.15
N LYS A 36 -7.01 3.00 4.95
CA LYS A 36 -7.07 1.85 4.03
C LYS A 36 -6.76 2.24 2.58
N LYS A 37 -7.19 3.44 2.15
CA LYS A 37 -6.87 3.98 0.84
C LYS A 37 -5.36 4.23 0.70
N TRP A 38 -4.71 4.77 1.74
CA TRP A 38 -3.26 4.98 1.75
C TRP A 38 -2.52 3.66 1.56
N GLU A 39 -2.88 2.64 2.35
CA GLU A 39 -2.27 1.31 2.24
C GLU A 39 -2.34 0.77 0.81
N LYS A 40 -3.51 0.87 0.17
CA LYS A 40 -3.70 0.41 -1.21
C LYS A 40 -2.86 1.21 -2.20
N THR A 41 -2.88 2.55 -2.11
CA THR A 41 -2.13 3.41 -3.03
C THR A 41 -0.62 3.23 -2.88
N LEU A 42 -0.12 3.18 -1.65
CA LEU A 42 1.30 2.95 -1.37
C LEU A 42 1.77 1.58 -1.88
N LYS A 43 0.92 0.55 -1.85
CA LYS A 43 1.24 -0.75 -2.49
C LYS A 43 1.37 -0.64 -4.00
N THR A 44 0.49 0.10 -4.67
CA THR A 44 0.60 0.37 -6.11
C THR A 44 1.90 1.11 -6.42
N ILE A 45 2.20 2.16 -5.68
CA ILE A 45 3.42 2.96 -5.85
C ILE A 45 4.68 2.10 -5.60
N LYS A 46 4.67 1.25 -4.57
CA LYS A 46 5.78 0.33 -4.28
C LYS A 46 6.12 -0.57 -5.47
N ALA A 47 5.11 -0.99 -6.24
CA ALA A 47 5.31 -1.82 -7.43
C ALA A 47 5.96 -1.07 -8.61
N LEU A 48 5.91 0.27 -8.59
CA LEU A 48 6.51 1.17 -9.58
C LEU A 48 7.95 1.59 -9.21
N LEU A 49 8.37 1.44 -7.95
CA LEU A 49 9.67 1.92 -7.48
C LEU A 49 10.85 1.31 -8.23
N ASN A 50 10.78 0.02 -8.61
CA ASN A 50 11.84 -0.63 -9.37
C ASN A 50 12.04 -0.02 -10.77
N ASP A 51 10.95 0.35 -11.45
CA ASP A 51 11.01 1.00 -12.77
C ASP A 51 11.45 2.47 -12.62
N ALA A 52 11.00 3.15 -11.55
CA ALA A 52 11.41 4.50 -11.22
C ALA A 52 12.93 4.60 -10.91
N GLU A 53 13.50 3.64 -10.17
CA GLU A 53 14.93 3.59 -9.84
C GLU A 53 15.81 3.53 -11.09
N GLN A 54 15.37 2.79 -12.12
CA GLN A 54 16.10 2.69 -13.38
C GLN A 54 16.02 4.00 -14.17
N LYS A 55 14.82 4.62 -14.20
CA LYS A 55 14.57 5.84 -14.98
C LYS A 55 15.10 7.11 -14.33
N GLN A 56 15.26 7.17 -13.01
CA GLN A 56 15.72 8.38 -12.31
C GLN A 56 17.13 8.84 -12.76
N GLN A 57 17.92 7.95 -13.37
CA GLN A 57 19.26 8.28 -13.90
C GLN A 57 19.20 9.13 -15.17
N GLU A 58 18.09 9.03 -15.91
CA GLU A 58 17.91 9.65 -17.23
C GLU A 58 16.80 10.71 -17.23
N ASP A 59 15.83 10.62 -16.32
CA ASP A 59 14.68 11.51 -16.22
C ASP A 59 14.64 12.20 -14.84
N GLU A 60 14.99 13.48 -14.81
CA GLU A 60 14.97 14.31 -13.59
C GLU A 60 13.54 14.42 -13.01
N SER A 61 12.49 14.30 -13.83
CA SER A 61 11.10 14.33 -13.38
C SER A 61 10.78 13.12 -12.50
N VAL A 62 11.32 11.95 -12.85
CA VAL A 62 11.18 10.73 -12.03
C VAL A 62 11.94 10.87 -10.71
N LYS A 63 13.10 11.53 -10.72
CA LYS A 63 13.87 11.80 -9.51
C LYS A 63 13.13 12.76 -8.57
N MET A 64 12.56 13.85 -9.09
CA MET A 64 11.72 14.76 -8.30
C MET A 64 10.52 14.03 -7.69
N TRP A 65 9.82 13.22 -8.49
CA TRP A 65 8.69 12.42 -8.00
C TRP A 65 9.09 11.45 -6.87
N LEU A 66 10.27 10.81 -6.96
CA LEU A 66 10.78 9.95 -5.89
C LEU A 66 11.13 10.74 -4.61
N ASP A 67 11.67 11.94 -4.74
CA ASP A 67 11.95 12.82 -3.61
C ASP A 67 10.65 13.29 -2.93
N ASP A 68 9.64 13.70 -3.70
CA ASP A 68 8.34 14.11 -3.18
C ASP A 68 7.60 12.94 -2.49
N LEU A 69 7.73 11.72 -3.04
CA LEU A 69 7.20 10.51 -2.44
C LEU A 69 7.90 10.17 -1.12
N ARG A 70 9.22 10.37 -1.02
CA ARG A 70 9.96 10.21 0.24
C ARG A 70 9.45 11.18 1.30
N ASP A 71 9.31 12.44 0.95
CA ASP A 71 8.89 13.47 1.89
C ASP A 71 7.45 13.19 2.37
N LEU A 72 6.57 12.77 1.48
CA LEU A 72 5.22 12.31 1.84
C LEU A 72 5.23 11.08 2.76
N ALA A 73 6.16 10.14 2.56
CA ALA A 73 6.26 8.96 3.42
C ALA A 73 6.63 9.32 4.85
N TYR A 74 7.53 10.29 5.05
CA TYR A 74 7.85 10.83 6.37
C TYR A 74 6.66 11.57 7.00
N ASP A 75 5.99 12.43 6.25
CA ASP A 75 4.80 13.14 6.74
C ASP A 75 3.69 12.15 7.16
N ALA A 76 3.49 11.09 6.38
CA ALA A 76 2.54 10.03 6.72
C ALA A 76 2.94 9.28 7.99
N GLU A 77 4.23 8.98 8.17
CA GLU A 77 4.73 8.32 9.36
C GLU A 77 4.49 9.16 10.62
N ASP A 78 4.86 10.44 10.57
CA ASP A 78 4.69 11.39 11.66
C ASP A 78 3.22 11.50 12.08
N ILE A 79 2.30 11.57 11.11
CA ILE A 79 0.86 11.63 11.38
C ILE A 79 0.36 10.34 12.02
N LEU A 80 0.83 9.16 11.57
CA LEU A 80 0.44 7.88 12.15
C LEU A 80 0.93 7.74 13.60
N ASP A 81 2.13 8.25 13.91
CA ASP A 81 2.67 8.25 15.28
C ASP A 81 1.94 9.23 16.20
N GLU A 82 1.61 10.42 15.70
CA GLU A 82 0.76 11.37 16.42
C GLU A 82 -0.62 10.73 16.72
N TYR A 83 -1.19 10.02 15.74
CA TYR A 83 -2.48 9.33 15.88
C TYR A 83 -2.43 8.21 16.93
N ALA A 84 -1.37 7.39 16.90
CA ALA A 84 -1.17 6.32 17.88
C ALA A 84 -0.95 6.87 19.29
N THR A 85 -0.18 7.95 19.42
CA THR A 85 0.09 8.61 20.71
C THR A 85 -1.19 9.18 21.32
N GLU A 86 -1.98 9.87 20.52
CA GLU A 86 -3.25 10.46 20.94
C GLU A 86 -4.28 9.37 21.30
N ALA A 87 -4.30 8.26 20.55
CA ALA A 87 -5.11 7.08 20.89
C ALA A 87 -4.81 6.55 22.28
N LEU A 88 -3.51 6.38 22.58
CA LEU A 88 -3.06 5.90 23.87
C LEU A 88 -3.41 6.90 24.98
N ARG A 89 -3.19 8.20 24.76
CA ARG A 89 -3.53 9.26 25.72
C ARG A 89 -5.00 9.21 26.11
N ARG A 90 -5.91 9.09 25.14
CA ARG A 90 -7.36 9.02 25.42
C ARG A 90 -7.74 7.74 26.14
N LYS A 91 -7.16 6.60 25.76
CA LYS A 91 -7.39 5.32 26.46
C LYS A 91 -7.01 5.42 27.94
N LEU A 92 -5.82 5.95 28.25
CA LEU A 92 -5.36 6.11 29.64
C LEU A 92 -6.26 7.05 30.44
N LYS A 93 -6.72 8.15 29.84
CA LYS A 93 -7.66 9.09 30.48
C LYS A 93 -9.00 8.42 30.83
N ILE A 94 -9.51 7.55 29.95
CA ILE A 94 -10.73 6.77 30.21
C ILE A 94 -10.50 5.78 31.37
N GLU A 95 -9.40 5.04 31.35
CA GLU A 95 -9.05 4.06 32.39
C GLU A 95 -8.87 4.73 33.77
N GLU A 96 -8.19 5.87 33.85
CA GLU A 96 -8.03 6.66 35.09
C GLU A 96 -9.39 7.12 35.65
N HIS A 97 -10.27 7.60 34.77
CA HIS A 97 -11.61 8.03 35.17
C HIS A 97 -12.49 6.86 35.64
N GLN A 98 -12.28 5.65 35.12
CA GLN A 98 -13.01 4.45 35.54
C GLN A 98 -12.50 3.88 36.87
N ALA A 99 -11.20 3.98 37.17
CA ALA A 99 -10.63 3.54 38.45
C ALA A 99 -11.06 4.41 39.65
N SER A 100 -11.46 5.66 39.39
CA SER A 100 -11.81 6.66 40.41
C SER A 100 -13.34 6.76 40.60
N THR A 101 -13.98 5.74 41.18
CA THR A 101 -15.45 5.64 41.28
C THR A 101 -16.05 6.49 42.42
N SER A 102 -16.34 7.77 42.17
CA SER A 102 -17.31 8.53 42.97
C SER A 102 -18.71 8.42 42.36
N ARG A 103 -19.75 8.23 43.19
CA ARG A 103 -21.15 7.96 42.77
C ARG A 103 -21.76 9.00 41.82
N ALA A 104 -21.22 10.22 41.78
CA ALA A 104 -21.72 11.34 40.97
C ALA A 104 -21.48 11.18 39.44
N ARG A 105 -20.55 10.31 39.01
CA ARG A 105 -20.21 10.16 37.58
C ARG A 105 -21.00 9.12 36.79
N LYS A 106 -21.95 8.39 37.43
CA LYS A 106 -22.84 7.42 36.76
C LYS A 106 -23.74 8.02 35.67
N LEU A 107 -23.82 9.35 35.58
CA LEU A 107 -24.69 10.07 34.65
C LEU A 107 -23.95 10.60 33.41
N ILE A 108 -22.63 10.48 33.34
CA ILE A 108 -21.87 10.86 32.14
C ILE A 108 -21.87 9.64 31.21
N PRO A 109 -22.51 9.72 30.03
CA PRO A 109 -22.46 8.63 29.06
C PRO A 109 -20.99 8.28 28.78
N ALA A 110 -20.66 7.00 28.58
CA ALA A 110 -19.30 6.59 28.23
C ALA A 110 -18.75 7.35 27.00
N CYS A 111 -19.64 7.76 26.09
CA CYS A 111 -19.36 8.65 24.96
C CYS A 111 -18.75 10.00 25.38
N CYS A 112 -19.17 10.57 26.52
CA CYS A 112 -18.73 11.88 27.00
C CYS A 112 -17.47 11.80 27.89
N ILE A 113 -17.06 10.60 28.31
CA ILE A 113 -15.81 10.37 29.05
C ILE A 113 -14.67 10.41 28.03
N GLY A 114 -14.15 11.61 27.76
CA GLY A 114 -13.14 11.85 26.72
C GLY A 114 -13.56 12.84 25.63
N CYS A 115 -14.71 13.51 25.78
CA CYS A 115 -15.11 14.63 24.93
C CYS A 115 -14.80 15.97 25.61
N THR A 116 -13.55 16.20 26.00
CA THR A 116 -13.14 17.57 26.37
C THR A 116 -12.93 18.41 25.11
N PRO A 117 -13.10 19.75 25.15
CA PRO A 117 -12.88 20.60 23.98
C PRO A 117 -11.51 20.40 23.32
N SER A 118 -10.47 20.09 24.11
CA SER A 118 -9.13 19.75 23.60
C SER A 118 -9.11 18.42 22.83
N ASP A 119 -9.90 17.43 23.24
CA ASP A 119 -9.98 16.14 22.54
C ASP A 119 -10.70 16.31 21.18
N LEU A 120 -11.72 17.18 21.10
CA LEU A 120 -12.39 17.53 19.83
C LEU A 120 -11.50 18.34 18.88
N TRP A 121 -10.70 19.27 19.42
CA TRP A 121 -9.74 20.04 18.63
C TRP A 121 -8.66 19.14 18.02
N SER A 122 -8.15 18.20 18.82
CA SER A 122 -7.19 17.17 18.35
C SER A 122 -7.78 16.35 17.21
N ASP A 123 -9.05 15.94 17.30
CA ASP A 123 -9.75 15.21 16.22
C ASP A 123 -9.82 16.01 14.91
N PHE A 124 -10.18 17.30 14.97
CA PHE A 124 -10.26 18.13 13.78
C PHE A 124 -8.88 18.33 13.14
N SER A 125 -7.87 18.61 13.95
CA SER A 125 -6.49 18.77 13.48
C SER A 125 -5.98 17.51 12.80
N MET A 126 -6.15 16.35 13.44
CA MET A 126 -5.71 15.06 12.90
C MET A 126 -6.44 14.70 11.60
N ARG A 127 -7.75 14.97 11.51
CA ARG A 127 -8.50 14.82 10.25
C ARG A 127 -7.92 15.68 9.13
N SER A 128 -7.62 16.95 9.40
CA SER A 128 -7.07 17.86 8.37
C SER A 128 -5.70 17.39 7.86
N LYS A 129 -4.82 16.90 8.75
CA LYS A 129 -3.52 16.32 8.40
C LYS A 129 -3.67 15.06 7.54
N ILE A 130 -4.60 14.17 7.90
CA ILE A 130 -4.92 12.98 7.09
C ILE A 130 -5.47 13.40 5.73
N ASP A 131 -6.26 14.45 5.65
CA ASP A 131 -6.83 14.92 4.39
C ASP A 131 -5.75 15.49 3.47
N ASP A 132 -4.77 16.21 4.03
CA ASP A 132 -3.63 16.72 3.28
C ASP A 132 -2.75 15.62 2.71
N VAL A 133 -2.34 14.65 3.53
CA VAL A 133 -1.55 13.50 3.03
C VAL A 133 -2.35 12.67 2.03
N THR A 134 -3.66 12.50 2.25
CA THR A 134 -4.53 11.81 1.26
C THR A 134 -4.51 12.50 -0.09
N ARG A 135 -4.57 13.84 -0.10
CA ARG A 135 -4.54 14.64 -1.32
C ARG A 135 -3.20 14.50 -2.03
N ARG A 136 -2.09 14.75 -1.32
CA ARG A 136 -0.73 14.65 -1.86
C ARG A 136 -0.41 13.26 -2.39
N LEU A 137 -0.88 12.21 -1.71
CA LEU A 137 -0.71 10.83 -2.16
C LEU A 137 -1.44 10.55 -3.48
N GLU A 138 -2.63 11.13 -3.68
CA GLU A 138 -3.36 10.97 -4.94
C GLU A 138 -2.73 11.79 -6.08
N GLU A 139 -2.18 12.97 -5.78
CA GLU A 139 -1.42 13.78 -6.75
C GLU A 139 -0.21 12.99 -7.28
N LEU A 140 0.63 12.44 -6.38
CA LEU A 140 1.75 11.57 -6.78
C LEU A 140 1.31 10.33 -7.54
N ARG A 141 0.16 9.75 -7.18
CA ARG A 141 -0.40 8.60 -7.90
C ARG A 141 -0.84 8.97 -9.32
N GLN A 142 -1.30 10.19 -9.56
CA GLN A 142 -1.67 10.63 -10.91
C GLN A 142 -0.44 10.96 -11.76
N GLU A 143 0.60 11.51 -11.15
CA GLU A 143 1.86 11.80 -11.84
C GLU A 143 2.53 10.54 -12.40
N THR A 144 2.32 9.36 -11.81
CA THR A 144 2.88 8.11 -12.32
C THR A 144 2.44 7.79 -13.75
N ASP A 145 1.20 8.17 -14.12
CA ASP A 145 0.67 7.96 -15.47
C ASP A 145 1.38 8.87 -16.49
N LEU A 146 1.74 10.10 -16.08
CA LEU A 146 2.48 11.06 -16.91
C LEU A 146 3.93 10.59 -17.14
N LEU A 147 4.54 10.03 -16.10
CA LEU A 147 5.92 9.51 -16.12
C LEU A 147 6.03 8.13 -16.80
N ARG A 148 4.90 7.54 -17.23
CA ARG A 148 4.83 6.23 -17.89
C ARG A 148 5.54 5.13 -17.09
N LEU A 149 5.43 5.18 -15.76
CA LEU A 149 6.01 4.16 -14.89
C LEU A 149 5.26 2.84 -15.06
N LYS A 150 5.99 1.73 -15.07
CA LYS A 150 5.42 0.40 -15.27
C LYS A 150 5.62 -0.46 -14.04
N GLU A 151 4.57 -1.18 -13.66
CA GLU A 151 4.68 -2.24 -12.67
C GLU A 151 5.48 -3.40 -13.28
N ILE A 152 6.60 -3.74 -12.65
CA ILE A 152 7.36 -4.94 -13.00
C ILE A 152 6.69 -6.11 -12.28
N SER A 153 5.55 -6.55 -12.81
CA SER A 153 4.99 -7.87 -12.50
C SER A 153 6.00 -8.90 -13.00
N GLY A 154 6.60 -9.68 -12.11
CA GLY A 154 7.48 -10.81 -12.47
C GLY A 154 6.83 -11.70 -13.54
N PRO A 155 7.62 -12.42 -14.36
CA PRO A 155 7.13 -13.02 -15.59
C PRO A 155 6.09 -14.11 -15.32
N GLY A 156 4.81 -13.76 -15.50
CA GLY A 156 3.82 -14.69 -16.01
C GLY A 156 4.14 -14.92 -17.48
N SER A 157 4.53 -16.14 -17.84
CA SER A 157 4.75 -16.56 -19.22
C SER A 157 3.55 -16.22 -20.10
N THR A 158 3.65 -15.15 -20.88
CA THR A 158 2.83 -14.95 -22.07
C THR A 158 3.75 -14.82 -23.26
N ALA A 159 3.97 -15.95 -23.92
CA ALA A 159 4.56 -16.00 -25.24
C ALA A 159 3.76 -15.07 -26.17
N SER A 160 4.42 -14.03 -26.65
CA SER A 160 3.93 -13.18 -27.72
C SER A 160 3.88 -14.01 -29.01
N SER A 161 2.71 -14.59 -29.30
CA SER A 161 2.43 -15.16 -30.61
C SER A 161 1.93 -14.05 -31.52
N GLN A 162 2.87 -13.33 -32.14
CA GLN A 162 2.55 -12.52 -33.31
C GLN A 162 2.28 -13.48 -34.47
N ARG A 163 1.00 -13.67 -34.82
CA ARG A 163 0.59 -14.30 -36.06
C ARG A 163 0.88 -13.34 -37.21
N LEU A 164 1.90 -13.65 -38.01
CA LEU A 164 2.04 -13.13 -39.37
C LEU A 164 1.23 -14.00 -40.34
N PRO A 165 0.65 -13.41 -41.41
CA PRO A 165 -0.27 -14.09 -42.29
C PRO A 165 0.41 -15.20 -43.10
N ILE A 166 -0.27 -16.35 -43.13
CA ILE A 166 0.11 -17.54 -43.90
C ILE A 166 -0.11 -17.22 -45.38
N GLN A 167 0.98 -16.90 -46.08
CA GLN A 167 1.17 -17.33 -47.46
C GLN A 167 2.65 -17.19 -47.82
N VAL A 168 3.36 -18.31 -47.89
CA VAL A 168 4.31 -18.66 -48.97
C VAL A 168 4.81 -20.09 -48.69
N CYS A 169 4.25 -20.99 -49.51
CA CYS A 169 4.88 -22.15 -50.17
C CYS A 169 5.61 -23.23 -49.36
N GLN A 170 4.92 -24.38 -49.27
CA GLN A 170 5.41 -25.68 -49.77
C GLN A 170 6.90 -25.78 -50.06
N LEU A 171 7.61 -26.57 -49.26
CA LEU A 171 8.45 -27.69 -49.69
C LEU A 171 9.20 -28.22 -48.46
N THR A 172 8.68 -29.30 -47.89
CA THR A 172 9.40 -30.56 -47.63
C THR A 172 8.50 -31.47 -46.79
N LEU A 173 7.53 -32.10 -47.46
CA LEU A 173 7.02 -33.41 -47.09
C LEU A 173 8.11 -34.44 -47.46
N ILE A 174 9.03 -34.74 -46.55
CA ILE A 174 9.79 -35.99 -46.60
C ILE A 174 10.02 -36.40 -45.14
N PHE A 175 9.66 -37.64 -44.81
CA PHE A 175 9.74 -38.30 -43.49
C PHE A 175 8.58 -38.07 -42.51
N MET A 176 7.36 -38.44 -42.93
CA MET A 176 6.56 -39.34 -42.09
C MET A 176 6.91 -40.77 -42.50
N GLY A 177 7.38 -41.61 -41.58
CA GLY A 177 7.49 -43.04 -41.80
C GLY A 177 8.51 -43.68 -40.88
N GLU A 178 8.13 -44.80 -40.24
CA GLU A 178 8.94 -45.68 -39.38
C GLU A 178 9.16 -45.17 -37.94
N MET A 179 8.78 -45.85 -36.85
CA MET A 179 8.28 -47.21 -36.65
C MET A 179 7.35 -47.26 -35.43
N LYS A 180 6.17 -47.84 -35.64
CA LYS A 180 5.23 -48.26 -34.60
C LYS A 180 5.18 -49.78 -34.61
N THR A 181 6.03 -50.46 -33.84
CA THR A 181 5.86 -51.90 -33.51
C THR A 181 6.92 -52.37 -32.50
N ASN A 182 6.60 -52.40 -31.21
CA ASN A 182 6.61 -53.67 -30.48
C ASN A 182 5.94 -53.54 -29.11
N LYS A 183 4.97 -54.43 -28.91
CA LYS A 183 4.26 -54.75 -27.68
C LYS A 183 4.82 -56.10 -27.24
N LYS A 184 4.82 -56.38 -25.92
CA LYS A 184 5.33 -57.59 -25.20
C LYS A 184 6.68 -57.23 -24.52
N TYR A 185 6.89 -57.37 -23.22
CA TYR A 185 6.51 -58.46 -22.31
C TYR A 185 6.25 -57.97 -20.87
N LEU A 186 5.39 -58.70 -20.17
CA LEU A 186 5.10 -58.65 -18.74
C LEU A 186 6.13 -59.49 -17.94
N THR A 187 6.14 -59.26 -16.61
CA THR A 187 6.41 -60.19 -15.48
C THR A 187 7.71 -60.07 -14.67
N TRP A 188 7.52 -59.62 -13.40
CA TRP A 188 8.04 -60.08 -12.11
C TRP A 188 9.54 -60.40 -11.89
N CYS A 189 10.18 -59.62 -11.00
CA CYS A 189 10.75 -60.04 -9.71
C CYS A 189 10.65 -58.87 -8.72
#